data_AF-A0A9X3XBS4-F1
#
_entry.id   AF-A0A9X3XBS4-F1
#
_cell.length_a   1.000
_cell.length_b   1.000
_cell.length_c   1.000
_cell.angle_alpha   90.00
_cell.angle_beta   90.00
_cell.angle_gamma   90.00
#
_symmetry.space_group_name_H-M   'P 1'
#
loop_
_entity.id
_entity.type
_entity.pdbx_description
1 polymer ?
#
loop_
_entity_poly.entity_id
_entity_poly.type
_entity_poly.pdbx_seq_one_letter_code
_entity_poly.pdbx_strand_id
1 'polypeptide(L)'
;MTQLAARVGDAHTCPAHVGGPILPPGCPTVVIGGQAAARIDDLCQCEGPTDVIKTGAPTVLIGGKPAARKGDLTRHDGVVAMGFPTVLIGPLAPGDAVAALFTDEYLSTLVGKEWQGANSEQLKEAMQTLWEHRHDPNHPDVQEALRQIAEARGKPLEQIQQDWQRYQAALAEQERIAAEKGMDPPPGVNNWLHGDHMGSTSQLRYGQVAGDALGMDPVFGALLNPTGGLVGPGNAAVDGNDSAIGYHGAVHDAGGYLYNYHNQGPGYDYLGQEGRDTSSPLSGQRSGISYWRDQLPDRSGGQKFTDGAGDVIMDGVVGGIDGVSNAWEATKETVSDAWEGAKDWASDTWNGLWD
;
A
#
# COMPACT_ATOMS: atom_id res chain seq x y z
N MET A 1 5.45 -4.05 15.27
CA MET A 1 5.66 -2.60 15.25
C MET A 1 7.13 -2.30 14.99
N THR A 2 7.38 -1.26 14.21
CA THR A 2 8.71 -0.71 13.96
C THR A 2 9.29 -0.17 15.26
N GLN A 3 10.56 -0.45 15.50
CA GLN A 3 11.29 0.06 16.66
C GLN A 3 12.68 0.52 16.22
N LEU A 4 13.29 1.40 17.01
CA LEU A 4 14.64 1.89 16.75
C LEU A 4 15.62 0.71 16.66
N ALA A 5 16.42 0.66 15.60
CA ALA A 5 17.42 -0.37 15.39
C ALA A 5 18.50 -0.32 16.50
N ALA A 6 18.79 -1.46 17.12
CA ALA A 6 19.84 -1.54 18.13
C ALA A 6 21.22 -1.76 17.50
N ARG A 7 22.25 -1.29 18.19
CA ARG A 7 23.64 -1.34 17.73
C ARG A 7 24.57 -1.62 18.88
N VAL A 8 25.81 -1.99 18.55
CA VAL A 8 26.91 -1.99 19.52
C VAL A 8 26.97 -0.63 20.22
N GLY A 9 27.14 -0.65 21.55
CA GLY A 9 27.18 0.53 22.40
C GLY A 9 25.82 1.03 22.90
N ASP A 10 24.70 0.64 22.29
CA ASP A 10 23.38 1.02 22.81
C ASP A 10 23.12 0.30 24.15
N ALA A 11 22.49 0.99 25.11
CA ALA A 11 22.29 0.44 26.45
C ALA A 11 21.20 -0.64 26.49
N HIS A 12 21.37 -1.61 27.37
CA HIS A 12 20.31 -2.52 27.82
C HIS A 12 20.08 -2.35 29.32
N THR A 13 18.88 -2.72 29.77
CA THR A 13 18.56 -2.87 31.19
C THR A 13 18.59 -4.34 31.56
N CYS A 14 18.98 -4.64 32.80
CA CYS A 14 18.94 -5.98 33.37
C CYS A 14 18.27 -5.86 34.75
N PRO A 15 17.22 -6.63 35.07
CA PRO A 15 16.64 -6.63 36.41
C PRO A 15 17.51 -7.36 37.45
N ALA A 16 18.21 -8.42 37.03
CA ALA A 16 19.02 -9.25 37.91
C ALA A 16 20.40 -8.65 38.27
N HIS A 17 20.86 -7.66 37.50
CA HIS A 17 22.19 -7.04 37.58
C HIS A 17 22.07 -5.58 37.13
N VAL A 18 23.14 -4.79 37.22
CA VAL A 18 23.16 -3.48 36.54
C VAL A 18 23.43 -3.70 35.05
N GLY A 19 22.54 -3.19 34.18
CA GLY A 19 22.68 -3.25 32.73
C GLY A 19 23.76 -2.29 32.18
N GLY A 20 24.13 -2.49 30.92
CA GLY A 20 25.24 -1.79 30.28
C GLY A 20 25.13 -1.82 28.76
N PRO A 21 26.17 -1.45 28.00
CA PRO A 21 26.12 -1.43 26.55
C PRO A 21 26.02 -2.84 25.93
N ILE A 22 25.43 -2.91 24.73
CA ILE A 22 25.62 -4.04 23.82
C ILE A 22 27.09 -4.09 23.41
N LEU A 23 27.69 -5.27 23.53
CA LEU A 23 29.12 -5.50 23.32
C LEU A 23 29.44 -5.80 21.85
N PRO A 24 30.66 -5.50 21.39
CA PRO A 24 31.18 -6.00 20.11
C PRO A 24 31.14 -7.55 20.05
N PRO A 25 31.05 -8.15 18.85
CA PRO A 25 31.24 -7.50 17.54
C PRO A 25 29.96 -7.01 16.84
N GLY A 26 28.77 -7.33 17.35
CA GLY A 26 27.53 -7.12 16.61
C GLY A 26 27.56 -7.82 15.24
N CYS A 27 27.07 -7.15 14.20
CA CYS A 27 27.30 -7.50 12.79
C CYS A 27 28.33 -6.55 12.16
N PRO A 28 29.62 -6.93 12.03
CA PRO A 28 30.64 -6.04 11.48
C PRO A 28 30.40 -5.58 10.04
N THR A 29 29.63 -6.34 9.27
CA THR A 29 29.35 -6.05 7.85
C THR A 29 28.14 -5.12 7.66
N VAL A 30 27.37 -4.84 8.70
CA VAL A 30 26.18 -3.97 8.63
C VAL A 30 26.30 -2.88 9.67
N VAL A 31 26.45 -1.65 9.21
CA VAL A 31 26.71 -0.47 10.04
C VAL A 31 25.48 0.42 10.08
N ILE A 32 25.02 0.76 11.28
CA ILE A 32 23.89 1.67 11.51
C ILE A 32 24.43 2.88 12.26
N GLY A 33 24.32 4.08 11.69
CA GLY A 33 24.82 5.31 12.33
C GLY A 33 26.28 5.23 12.79
N GLY A 34 27.15 4.57 12.01
CA GLY A 34 28.58 4.41 12.29
C GLY A 34 28.97 3.28 13.26
N GLN A 35 28.01 2.53 13.81
CA GLN A 35 28.26 1.40 14.74
C GLN A 35 27.74 0.09 14.13
N ALA A 36 28.36 -1.04 14.47
CA ALA A 36 27.89 -2.36 14.02
C ALA A 36 26.47 -2.63 14.54
N ALA A 37 25.59 -3.15 13.66
CA ALA A 37 24.20 -3.45 14.01
C ALA A 37 24.11 -4.63 14.98
N ALA A 38 23.22 -4.55 15.97
CA ALA A 38 22.98 -5.62 16.94
C ALA A 38 21.88 -6.57 16.47
N ARG A 39 21.94 -7.82 16.96
CA ARG A 39 21.12 -8.95 16.54
C ARG A 39 20.86 -9.90 17.70
N ILE A 40 19.99 -10.87 17.48
CA ILE A 40 19.87 -12.01 18.41
C ILE A 40 21.24 -12.67 18.61
N ASP A 41 21.47 -13.12 19.85
CA ASP A 41 22.70 -13.71 20.37
C ASP A 41 23.87 -12.74 20.59
N ASP A 42 23.75 -11.46 20.22
CA ASP A 42 24.78 -10.49 20.57
C ASP A 42 24.79 -10.23 22.08
N LEU A 43 26.00 -10.04 22.63
CA LEU A 43 26.24 -9.98 24.07
C LEU A 43 25.97 -8.58 24.63
N CYS A 44 25.56 -8.53 25.89
CA CYS A 44 25.30 -7.30 26.63
C CYS A 44 26.09 -7.29 27.94
N GLN A 45 26.68 -6.14 28.29
CA GLN A 45 27.48 -6.01 29.52
C GLN A 45 26.60 -5.88 30.75
N CYS A 46 26.74 -6.78 31.71
CA CYS A 46 26.17 -6.64 33.05
C CYS A 46 27.25 -6.52 34.12
N GLU A 47 26.89 -5.97 35.28
CA GLU A 47 27.64 -6.16 36.53
C GLU A 47 27.44 -7.60 37.06
N GLY A 48 28.06 -8.56 36.37
CA GLY A 48 27.86 -9.99 36.57
C GLY A 48 28.15 -10.78 35.29
N PRO A 49 27.59 -12.00 35.14
CA PRO A 49 27.62 -12.72 33.87
C PRO A 49 27.06 -11.86 32.74
N THR A 50 27.66 -11.95 31.55
CA THR A 50 27.14 -11.24 30.36
C THR A 50 25.75 -11.72 30.01
N ASP A 51 24.88 -10.78 29.65
CA ASP A 51 23.55 -11.06 29.12
C ASP A 51 23.60 -11.24 27.60
N VAL A 52 22.50 -11.72 27.02
CA VAL A 52 22.37 -12.05 25.60
C VAL A 52 21.04 -11.53 25.09
N ILE A 53 21.04 -10.89 23.92
CA ILE A 53 19.79 -10.50 23.25
C ILE A 53 19.03 -11.76 22.82
N LYS A 54 17.82 -11.91 23.34
CA LYS A 54 16.98 -13.11 23.22
C LYS A 54 15.95 -13.00 22.09
N THR A 55 15.44 -11.81 21.81
CA THR A 55 14.45 -11.58 20.74
C THR A 55 14.95 -10.56 19.73
N GLY A 56 14.31 -10.53 18.56
CA GLY A 56 14.66 -9.64 17.45
C GLY A 56 13.48 -9.47 16.50
N ALA A 57 13.70 -8.74 15.41
CA ALA A 57 12.73 -8.52 14.36
C ALA A 57 12.43 -9.81 13.59
N PRO A 58 11.16 -10.24 13.48
CA PRO A 58 10.82 -11.54 12.87
C PRO A 58 11.15 -11.62 11.37
N THR A 59 11.17 -10.47 10.68
CA THR A 59 11.31 -10.40 9.22
C THR A 59 12.60 -9.74 8.75
N VAL A 60 13.36 -9.08 9.64
CA VAL A 60 14.58 -8.35 9.26
C VAL A 60 15.80 -9.11 9.75
N LEU A 61 16.58 -9.65 8.81
CA LEU A 61 17.80 -10.39 9.10
C LEU A 61 19.03 -9.52 8.82
N ILE A 62 19.94 -9.44 9.80
CA ILE A 62 21.24 -8.80 9.66
C ILE A 62 22.32 -9.88 9.78
N GLY A 63 23.12 -10.07 8.73
CA GLY A 63 24.11 -11.15 8.69
C GLY A 63 23.53 -12.53 9.03
N GLY A 64 22.32 -12.82 8.53
CA GLY A 64 21.62 -14.09 8.70
C GLY A 64 20.90 -14.30 10.03
N LYS A 65 20.91 -13.33 10.96
CA LYS A 65 20.18 -13.41 12.24
C LYS A 65 19.16 -12.29 12.40
N PRO A 66 18.05 -12.51 13.12
CA PRO A 66 17.07 -11.45 13.37
C PRO A 66 17.71 -10.21 14.02
N ALA A 67 17.41 -9.04 13.47
CA ALA A 67 17.93 -7.75 13.91
C ALA A 67 17.38 -7.35 15.28
N ALA A 68 18.22 -6.87 16.18
CA ALA A 68 17.79 -6.39 17.49
C ALA A 68 17.27 -4.94 17.40
N ARG A 69 16.31 -4.61 18.26
CA ARG A 69 15.63 -3.33 18.33
C ARG A 69 15.48 -2.89 19.77
N LYS A 70 15.22 -1.59 19.97
CA LYS A 70 14.75 -1.09 21.26
C LYS A 70 13.50 -1.88 21.72
N GLY A 71 13.55 -2.38 22.95
CA GLY A 71 12.51 -3.18 23.58
C GLY A 71 12.63 -4.69 23.37
N ASP A 72 13.55 -5.17 22.53
CA ASP A 72 13.79 -6.62 22.43
C ASP A 72 14.36 -7.17 23.75
N LEU A 73 13.87 -8.34 24.15
CA LEU A 73 14.17 -8.97 25.43
C LEU A 73 15.60 -9.49 25.46
N THR A 74 16.19 -9.52 26.65
CA THR A 74 17.44 -10.20 26.94
C THR A 74 17.20 -11.48 27.76
N ARG A 75 18.25 -12.27 27.99
CA ARG A 75 18.15 -13.55 28.69
C ARG A 75 17.96 -13.37 30.20
N HIS A 76 18.51 -12.30 30.79
CA HIS A 76 18.28 -11.95 32.19
C HIS A 76 16.95 -11.21 32.43
N ASP A 77 15.97 -11.42 31.55
CA ASP A 77 14.64 -10.80 31.60
C ASP A 77 14.66 -9.26 31.52
N GLY A 78 15.75 -8.71 30.98
CA GLY A 78 15.90 -7.30 30.66
C GLY A 78 15.46 -6.95 29.24
N VAL A 79 15.75 -5.71 28.85
CA VAL A 79 15.44 -5.20 27.50
C VAL A 79 16.56 -4.34 26.95
N VAL A 80 16.72 -4.35 25.63
CA VAL A 80 17.48 -3.32 24.91
C VAL A 80 16.79 -1.97 25.10
N ALA A 81 17.46 -1.04 25.78
CA ALA A 81 16.87 0.21 26.25
C ALA A 81 16.95 1.35 25.23
N MET A 82 17.96 1.30 24.34
CA MET A 82 18.21 2.33 23.33
C MET A 82 18.32 1.73 21.92
N GLY A 83 18.16 2.59 20.93
CA GLY A 83 18.40 2.27 19.52
C GLY A 83 18.70 3.55 18.74
N PHE A 84 19.12 3.42 17.49
CA PHE A 84 19.47 4.54 16.64
C PHE A 84 18.22 5.27 16.12
N PRO A 85 18.07 6.59 16.38
CA PRO A 85 16.81 7.30 16.18
C PRO A 85 16.33 7.40 14.73
N THR A 86 17.21 7.20 13.74
CA THR A 86 16.87 7.38 12.32
C THR A 86 16.70 6.08 11.55
N VAL A 87 16.87 4.91 12.19
CA VAL A 87 16.70 3.61 11.54
C VAL A 87 15.67 2.80 12.30
N LEU A 88 14.55 2.53 11.64
CA LEU A 88 13.43 1.75 12.17
C LEU A 88 13.48 0.33 11.59
N ILE A 89 13.37 -0.66 12.47
CA ILE A 89 13.37 -2.08 12.11
C ILE A 89 12.12 -2.76 12.68
N GLY A 90 11.52 -3.63 11.89
CA GLY A 90 10.32 -4.40 12.22
C GLY A 90 9.16 -4.09 11.27
N PRO A 91 8.06 -4.84 11.34
CA PRO A 91 6.86 -4.54 10.56
C PRO A 91 6.32 -3.19 11.00
N LEU A 92 5.96 -2.32 10.04
CA LEU A 92 5.21 -1.09 10.29
C LEU A 92 4.06 -1.43 11.24
N ALA A 93 3.87 -0.63 12.28
CA ALA A 93 2.87 -0.94 13.30
C ALA A 93 1.49 -1.15 12.64
N PRO A 94 0.89 -2.35 12.74
CA PRO A 94 -0.53 -2.52 12.45
C PRO A 94 -1.26 -1.83 13.60
N GLY A 95 -1.92 -0.70 13.35
CA GLY A 95 -2.58 0.05 14.42
C GLY A 95 -3.00 1.47 14.03
N ASP A 96 -2.08 2.43 14.03
CA ASP A 96 -2.49 3.85 14.02
C ASP A 96 -2.00 4.67 12.82
N ALA A 97 -0.78 4.44 12.31
CA ALA A 97 -0.23 5.29 11.25
C ALA A 97 -0.90 5.06 9.89
N VAL A 98 -1.13 3.80 9.52
CA VAL A 98 -1.85 3.47 8.28
C VAL A 98 -3.34 3.70 8.43
N ALA A 99 -3.92 3.43 9.61
CA ALA A 99 -5.33 3.75 9.88
C ALA A 99 -5.63 5.25 9.80
N ALA A 100 -4.67 6.11 10.18
CA ALA A 100 -4.78 7.56 10.02
C ALA A 100 -4.98 7.99 8.56
N LEU A 101 -4.49 7.21 7.58
CA LEU A 101 -4.70 7.44 6.15
C LEU A 101 -6.13 7.15 5.69
N PHE A 102 -7.00 6.67 6.58
CA PHE A 102 -8.41 6.41 6.31
C PHE A 102 -9.33 7.26 7.20
N THR A 103 -8.80 8.35 7.77
CA THR A 103 -9.57 9.34 8.52
C THR A 103 -9.95 10.54 7.66
N ASP A 104 -11.01 11.25 8.04
CA ASP A 104 -11.46 12.47 7.34
C ASP A 104 -10.33 13.48 7.10
N GLU A 105 -9.42 13.62 8.08
CA GLU A 105 -8.27 14.52 8.00
C GLU A 105 -7.39 14.20 6.79
N TYR A 106 -7.07 12.92 6.56
CA TYR A 106 -6.28 12.52 5.41
C TYR A 106 -7.12 12.45 4.13
N LEU A 107 -8.31 11.84 4.17
CA LEU A 107 -9.14 11.61 2.99
C LEU A 107 -9.52 12.92 2.29
N SER A 108 -9.80 13.97 3.06
CA SER A 108 -10.07 15.31 2.52
C SER A 108 -8.89 15.89 1.72
N THR A 109 -7.65 15.48 2.01
CA THR A 109 -6.46 15.93 1.26
C THR A 109 -6.37 15.35 -0.15
N LEU A 110 -7.11 14.27 -0.44
CA LEU A 110 -7.15 13.65 -1.76
C LEU A 110 -8.04 14.44 -2.73
N VAL A 111 -9.03 15.17 -2.21
CA VAL A 111 -10.03 15.89 -3.01
C VAL A 111 -9.36 16.98 -3.84
N GLY A 112 -9.46 16.86 -5.16
CA GLY A 112 -8.87 17.80 -6.12
C GLY A 112 -7.34 17.83 -6.10
N LYS A 113 -6.69 16.82 -5.48
CA LYS A 113 -5.24 16.74 -5.45
C LYS A 113 -4.72 16.48 -6.85
N GLU A 114 -3.78 17.31 -7.28
CA GLU A 114 -3.03 17.11 -8.52
C GLU A 114 -1.67 16.52 -8.22
N TRP A 115 -1.20 15.66 -9.13
CA TRP A 115 0.10 15.02 -9.03
C TRP A 115 0.93 15.41 -10.25
N GLN A 116 2.13 15.98 -10.03
CA GLN A 116 2.96 16.49 -11.12
C GLN A 116 3.32 15.40 -12.15
N GLY A 117 2.98 15.62 -13.41
CA GLY A 117 3.20 14.64 -14.49
C GLY A 117 2.12 13.56 -14.61
N ALA A 118 1.06 13.60 -13.79
CA ALA A 118 -0.12 12.75 -13.98
C ALA A 118 -0.70 12.92 -15.39
N ASN A 119 -1.20 11.82 -15.96
CA ASN A 119 -1.77 11.74 -17.31
C ASN A 119 -0.77 12.10 -18.45
N SER A 120 0.53 12.19 -18.16
CA SER A 120 1.53 12.41 -19.21
C SER A 120 2.00 11.10 -19.82
N GLU A 121 2.26 11.11 -21.13
CA GLU A 121 2.77 9.92 -21.82
C GLU A 121 4.15 9.51 -21.27
N GLN A 122 5.00 10.49 -20.91
CA GLN A 122 6.29 10.23 -20.27
C GLN A 122 6.15 9.43 -18.97
N LEU A 123 5.22 9.83 -18.09
CA LEU A 123 5.02 9.12 -16.82
C LEU A 123 4.45 7.72 -17.07
N LYS A 124 3.47 7.62 -17.97
CA LYS A 124 2.83 6.36 -18.36
C LYS A 124 3.85 5.35 -18.89
N GLU A 125 4.65 5.72 -19.89
CA GLU A 125 5.68 4.85 -20.49
C GLU A 125 6.71 4.40 -19.44
N ALA A 126 7.22 5.34 -18.63
CA ALA A 126 8.19 5.02 -17.59
C ALA A 126 7.63 4.04 -16.54
N MET A 127 6.38 4.23 -16.12
CA MET A 127 5.69 3.31 -15.20
C MET A 127 5.48 1.93 -15.82
N GLN A 128 5.10 1.86 -17.11
CA GLN A 128 4.98 0.59 -17.83
C GLN A 128 6.31 -0.16 -17.87
N THR A 129 7.41 0.53 -18.20
CA THR A 129 8.77 -0.06 -18.19
C THR A 129 9.13 -0.60 -16.81
N LEU A 130 8.89 0.16 -15.74
CA LEU A 130 9.16 -0.31 -14.38
C LEU A 130 8.32 -1.52 -13.99
N TRP A 131 7.04 -1.54 -14.37
CA TRP A 131 6.18 -2.69 -14.14
C TRP A 131 6.71 -3.93 -14.88
N GLU A 132 7.02 -3.82 -16.16
CA GLU A 132 7.55 -4.92 -16.97
C GLU A 132 8.84 -5.52 -16.41
N HIS A 133 9.76 -4.65 -15.95
CA HIS A 133 11.05 -5.05 -15.39
C HIS A 133 11.06 -5.16 -13.85
N ARG A 134 9.90 -5.27 -13.20
CA ARG A 134 9.80 -5.29 -11.73
C ARG A 134 10.59 -6.40 -11.04
N HIS A 135 10.87 -7.52 -11.73
CA HIS A 135 11.69 -8.63 -11.21
C HIS A 135 13.14 -8.61 -11.73
N ASP A 136 13.52 -7.59 -12.50
CA ASP A 136 14.89 -7.34 -12.96
C ASP A 136 15.29 -5.87 -12.67
N PRO A 137 15.49 -5.50 -11.40
CA PRO A 137 15.71 -4.12 -11.00
C PRO A 137 17.02 -3.50 -11.50
N ASN A 138 17.91 -4.30 -12.09
CA ASN A 138 19.18 -3.85 -12.67
C ASN A 138 19.13 -3.71 -14.19
N HIS A 139 17.97 -3.94 -14.82
CA HIS A 139 17.79 -3.76 -16.26
C HIS A 139 18.16 -2.33 -16.68
N PRO A 140 18.84 -2.11 -17.82
CA PRO A 140 19.22 -0.77 -18.27
C PRO A 140 18.02 0.17 -18.40
N ASP A 141 16.87 -0.34 -18.85
CA ASP A 141 15.66 0.46 -19.06
C ASP A 141 15.04 0.94 -17.74
N VAL A 142 15.28 0.23 -16.62
CA VAL A 142 14.85 0.69 -15.29
C VAL A 142 15.55 2.01 -14.92
N GLN A 143 16.84 2.15 -15.23
CA GLN A 143 17.58 3.38 -14.89
C GLN A 143 17.13 4.59 -15.74
N GLU A 144 16.70 4.36 -16.97
CA GLU A 144 16.09 5.40 -17.80
C GLU A 144 14.69 5.76 -17.28
N ALA A 145 13.84 4.76 -17.01
CA ALA A 145 12.50 4.98 -16.48
C ALA A 145 12.50 5.74 -15.13
N LEU A 146 13.44 5.43 -14.23
CA LEU A 146 13.60 6.18 -12.96
C LEU A 146 13.99 7.65 -13.19
N ARG A 147 14.79 7.94 -14.23
CA ARG A 147 15.11 9.33 -14.62
C ARG A 147 13.89 10.06 -15.18
N GLN A 148 13.12 9.40 -16.04
CA GLN A 148 11.89 9.96 -16.59
C GLN A 148 10.84 10.23 -15.50
N ILE A 149 10.71 9.32 -14.52
CA ILE A 149 9.85 9.55 -13.35
C ILE A 149 10.38 10.72 -12.52
N ALA A 150 11.68 10.81 -12.26
CA ALA A 150 12.24 11.94 -11.51
C ALA A 150 11.93 13.29 -12.17
N GLU A 151 12.05 13.38 -13.50
CA GLU A 151 11.68 14.56 -14.27
C GLU A 151 10.18 14.84 -14.22
N ALA A 152 9.34 13.86 -14.57
CA ALA A 152 7.89 14.00 -14.60
C ALA A 152 7.33 14.39 -13.22
N ARG A 153 7.88 13.84 -12.13
CA ARG A 153 7.50 14.13 -10.74
C ARG A 153 8.13 15.41 -10.18
N GLY A 154 9.11 16.00 -10.87
CA GLY A 154 9.88 17.14 -10.36
C GLY A 154 10.69 16.81 -9.09
N LYS A 155 11.13 15.56 -8.93
CA LYS A 155 11.82 15.06 -7.73
C LYS A 155 13.29 14.74 -8.02
N PRO A 156 14.19 14.81 -7.02
CA PRO A 156 15.57 14.36 -7.17
C PRO A 156 15.63 12.88 -7.58
N LEU A 157 16.48 12.55 -8.56
CA LEU A 157 16.68 11.16 -9.00
C LEU A 157 17.04 10.23 -7.84
N GLU A 158 17.89 10.69 -6.93
CA GLU A 158 18.30 9.90 -5.77
C GLU A 158 17.11 9.51 -4.89
N GLN A 159 16.12 10.39 -4.72
CA GLN A 159 14.90 10.09 -3.99
C GLN A 159 14.07 9.02 -4.71
N ILE A 160 13.90 9.15 -6.04
CA ILE A 160 13.17 8.17 -6.85
C ILE A 160 13.87 6.80 -6.84
N GLN A 161 15.19 6.77 -6.85
CA GLN A 161 15.98 5.54 -6.71
C GLN A 161 15.82 4.90 -5.31
N GLN A 162 15.75 5.70 -4.25
CA GLN A 162 15.45 5.20 -2.90
C GLN A 162 14.03 4.64 -2.82
N ASP A 163 13.04 5.32 -3.40
CA ASP A 163 11.67 4.85 -3.44
C ASP A 163 11.53 3.57 -4.29
N TRP A 164 12.30 3.41 -5.37
CA TRP A 164 12.39 2.15 -6.11
C TRP A 164 12.91 0.98 -5.25
N GLN A 165 13.90 1.23 -4.40
CA GLN A 165 14.37 0.19 -3.46
C GLN A 165 13.27 -0.18 -2.44
N ARG A 166 12.48 0.79 -1.98
CA ARG A 166 11.33 0.54 -1.10
C ARG A 166 10.25 -0.26 -1.83
N TYR A 167 9.96 0.08 -3.09
CA TYR A 167 9.04 -0.67 -3.94
C TYR A 167 9.47 -2.13 -4.09
N GLN A 168 10.74 -2.39 -4.39
CA GLN A 168 11.27 -3.75 -4.52
C GLN A 168 11.10 -4.56 -3.21
N ALA A 169 11.33 -3.93 -2.06
CA ALA A 169 11.10 -4.57 -0.77
C ALA A 169 9.60 -4.85 -0.51
N ALA A 170 8.73 -3.90 -0.86
CA ALA A 170 7.28 -4.07 -0.74
C ALA A 170 6.73 -5.15 -1.69
N LEU A 171 7.23 -5.23 -2.91
CA LEU A 171 6.84 -6.26 -3.89
C LEU A 171 7.21 -7.66 -3.38
N ALA A 172 8.43 -7.84 -2.85
CA ALA A 172 8.86 -9.10 -2.27
C ALA A 172 7.99 -9.52 -1.05
N GLU A 173 7.58 -8.55 -0.23
CA GLU A 173 6.70 -8.80 0.92
C GLU A 173 5.28 -9.18 0.48
N GLN A 174 4.73 -8.47 -0.51
CA GLN A 174 3.45 -8.80 -1.14
C GLN A 174 3.44 -10.25 -1.65
N GLU A 175 4.46 -10.66 -2.39
CA GLU A 175 4.57 -12.02 -2.93
C GLU A 175 4.65 -13.08 -1.84
N ARG A 176 5.42 -12.80 -0.78
CA ARG A 176 5.53 -13.68 0.39
C ARG A 176 4.17 -13.86 1.08
N ILE A 177 3.47 -12.77 1.37
CA ILE A 177 2.17 -12.80 2.05
C ILE A 177 1.11 -13.46 1.16
N ALA A 178 1.09 -13.16 -0.14
CA ALA A 178 0.19 -13.78 -1.10
C ALA A 178 0.38 -15.30 -1.13
N ALA A 179 1.64 -15.77 -1.19
CA ALA A 179 1.96 -17.18 -1.15
C ALA A 179 1.54 -17.85 0.18
N GLU A 180 1.75 -17.18 1.32
CA GLU A 180 1.33 -17.66 2.64
C GLU A 180 -0.19 -17.78 2.78
N LYS A 181 -0.94 -16.87 2.15
CA LYS A 181 -2.41 -16.86 2.15
C LYS A 181 -3.03 -17.69 1.02
N GLY A 182 -2.23 -18.22 0.09
CA GLY A 182 -2.72 -18.92 -1.10
C GLY A 182 -3.51 -18.01 -2.05
N MET A 183 -3.17 -16.73 -2.11
CA MET A 183 -3.78 -15.74 -2.99
C MET A 183 -2.91 -15.49 -4.21
N ASP A 184 -3.55 -15.14 -5.33
CA ASP A 184 -2.84 -14.63 -6.50
C ASP A 184 -2.30 -13.21 -6.24
N PRO A 185 -1.16 -12.84 -6.86
CA PRO A 185 -0.69 -11.46 -6.83
C PRO A 185 -1.69 -10.54 -7.55
N PRO A 186 -1.71 -9.24 -7.22
CA PRO A 186 -2.52 -8.26 -7.93
C PRO A 186 -2.27 -8.31 -9.46
N PRO A 187 -3.33 -8.22 -10.28
CA PRO A 187 -3.19 -8.29 -11.72
C PRO A 187 -2.53 -7.04 -12.30
N GLY A 188 -1.84 -7.19 -13.44
CA GLY A 188 -1.43 -6.06 -14.26
C GLY A 188 -2.62 -5.37 -14.93
N VAL A 189 -2.43 -4.12 -15.37
CA VAL A 189 -3.41 -3.39 -16.19
C VAL A 189 -3.51 -4.04 -17.57
N ASN A 190 -4.74 -4.26 -18.03
CA ASN A 190 -5.01 -4.60 -19.41
C ASN A 190 -4.98 -3.33 -20.26
N ASN A 191 -3.82 -3.04 -20.86
CA ASN A 191 -3.61 -1.85 -21.68
C ASN A 191 -4.52 -1.76 -22.92
N TRP A 192 -5.18 -2.86 -23.34
CA TRP A 192 -6.16 -2.81 -24.42
C TRP A 192 -7.50 -2.21 -23.97
N LEU A 193 -7.89 -2.44 -22.70
CA LEU A 193 -9.11 -1.88 -22.11
C LEU A 193 -8.85 -0.54 -21.42
N HIS A 194 -7.70 -0.40 -20.76
CA HIS A 194 -7.36 0.70 -19.84
C HIS A 194 -6.03 1.35 -20.23
N GLY A 195 -5.87 1.63 -21.53
CA GLY A 195 -4.63 2.15 -22.09
C GLY A 195 -4.10 3.43 -21.43
N ASP A 196 -5.00 4.23 -20.85
CA ASP A 196 -4.65 5.53 -20.24
C ASP A 196 -4.65 5.51 -18.71
N HIS A 197 -4.88 4.34 -18.07
CA HIS A 197 -4.92 4.25 -16.61
C HIS A 197 -3.53 4.36 -15.98
N MET A 198 -2.50 3.79 -16.60
CA MET A 198 -1.15 3.84 -16.04
C MET A 198 -0.64 5.30 -16.01
N GLY A 199 -0.24 5.78 -14.82
CA GLY A 199 0.18 7.16 -14.60
C GLY A 199 -0.98 8.17 -14.57
N SER A 200 -2.24 7.70 -14.59
CA SER A 200 -3.41 8.57 -14.54
C SER A 200 -3.59 9.22 -13.17
N THR A 201 -4.40 10.27 -13.11
CA THR A 201 -4.80 10.89 -11.83
C THR A 201 -5.49 9.89 -10.91
N SER A 202 -6.36 9.04 -11.46
CA SER A 202 -7.10 8.02 -10.69
C SER A 202 -6.17 6.94 -10.14
N GLN A 203 -5.20 6.47 -10.93
CA GLN A 203 -4.22 5.50 -10.46
C GLN A 203 -3.30 6.11 -9.40
N LEU A 204 -2.84 7.36 -9.59
CA LEU A 204 -1.99 8.06 -8.62
C LEU A 204 -2.74 8.41 -7.33
N ARG A 205 -4.07 8.53 -7.36
CA ARG A 205 -4.89 8.65 -6.14
C ARG A 205 -4.82 7.40 -5.29
N TYR A 206 -5.01 6.22 -5.88
CA TYR A 206 -4.77 4.95 -5.21
C TYR A 206 -3.31 4.87 -4.72
N GLY A 207 -2.38 5.20 -5.63
CA GLY A 207 -0.95 5.18 -5.36
C GLY A 207 -0.54 6.11 -4.22
N GLN A 208 -1.23 7.23 -4.01
CA GLN A 208 -0.97 8.14 -2.89
C GLN A 208 -1.22 7.46 -1.55
N VAL A 209 -2.35 6.76 -1.39
CA VAL A 209 -2.68 6.08 -0.14
C VAL A 209 -1.72 4.92 0.12
N ALA A 210 -1.49 4.06 -0.89
CA ALA A 210 -0.57 2.94 -0.76
C ALA A 210 0.89 3.40 -0.57
N GLY A 211 1.30 4.44 -1.29
CA GLY A 211 2.63 5.04 -1.24
C GLY A 211 2.92 5.69 0.11
N ASP A 212 1.98 6.47 0.65
CA ASP A 212 2.14 7.08 1.98
C ASP A 212 2.20 6.02 3.08
N ALA A 213 1.42 4.94 2.98
CA ALA A 213 1.47 3.82 3.92
C ALA A 213 2.84 3.11 3.93
N LEU A 214 3.48 3.01 2.76
CA LEU A 214 4.74 2.28 2.57
C LEU A 214 5.97 3.19 2.48
N GLY A 215 5.78 4.51 2.61
CA GLY A 215 6.83 5.52 2.61
C GLY A 215 7.52 5.71 1.25
N MET A 216 6.76 5.76 0.15
CA MET A 216 7.27 5.92 -1.22
C MET A 216 6.42 6.89 -2.05
N ASP A 217 6.96 7.41 -3.16
CA ASP A 217 6.17 8.22 -4.11
C ASP A 217 4.91 7.47 -4.61
N PRO A 218 3.79 8.19 -4.84
CA PRO A 218 2.55 7.61 -5.35
C PRO A 218 2.70 6.74 -6.60
N VAL A 219 3.67 7.03 -7.47
CA VAL A 219 3.99 6.21 -8.64
C VAL A 219 4.32 4.77 -8.24
N PHE A 220 5.11 4.58 -7.19
CA PHE A 220 5.52 3.26 -6.72
C PHE A 220 4.40 2.56 -5.94
N GLY A 221 3.59 3.32 -5.19
CA GLY A 221 2.36 2.79 -4.58
C GLY A 221 1.40 2.27 -5.65
N ALA A 222 1.23 3.01 -6.75
CA ALA A 222 0.39 2.62 -7.89
C ALA A 222 0.89 1.35 -8.59
N LEU A 223 2.20 1.21 -8.76
CA LEU A 223 2.80 0.04 -9.40
C LEU A 223 2.56 -1.26 -8.64
N LEU A 224 2.31 -1.23 -7.34
CA LEU A 224 2.09 -2.44 -6.54
C LEU A 224 0.75 -3.13 -6.85
N ASN A 225 -0.28 -2.37 -7.20
CA ASN A 225 -1.55 -2.87 -7.73
C ASN A 225 -1.94 -2.02 -8.96
N PRO A 226 -1.47 -2.40 -10.16
CA PRO A 226 -1.63 -1.57 -11.34
C PRO A 226 -3.10 -1.23 -11.68
N THR A 227 -4.07 -2.09 -11.35
CA THR A 227 -5.50 -1.81 -11.57
C THR A 227 -6.13 -0.91 -10.51
N GLY A 228 -5.40 -0.57 -9.44
CA GLY A 228 -5.92 0.23 -8.33
C GLY A 228 -6.43 1.59 -8.79
N GLY A 229 -7.59 1.99 -8.27
CA GLY A 229 -8.26 3.25 -8.64
C GLY A 229 -9.22 3.12 -9.83
N LEU A 230 -9.32 1.95 -10.46
CA LEU A 230 -10.44 1.65 -11.36
C LEU A 230 -11.65 1.19 -10.54
N VAL A 231 -12.84 1.69 -10.87
CA VAL A 231 -14.09 1.36 -10.21
C VAL A 231 -14.68 0.07 -10.79
N GLY A 232 -14.56 -1.03 -10.07
CA GLY A 232 -15.04 -2.36 -10.47
C GLY A 232 -13.97 -3.45 -10.28
N PRO A 233 -14.26 -4.72 -10.62
CA PRO A 233 -13.31 -5.80 -10.39
C PRO A 233 -12.18 -5.80 -11.43
N GLY A 234 -10.99 -5.36 -11.01
CA GLY A 234 -9.75 -5.46 -11.78
C GLY A 234 -9.87 -4.80 -13.16
N ASN A 235 -9.63 -5.54 -14.23
CA ASN A 235 -9.68 -5.02 -15.61
C ASN A 235 -11.10 -4.88 -16.19
N ALA A 236 -12.16 -5.24 -15.46
CA ALA A 236 -13.54 -4.97 -15.86
C ALA A 236 -14.07 -3.62 -15.33
N ALA A 237 -13.19 -2.83 -14.72
CA ALA A 237 -13.50 -1.60 -14.00
C ALA A 237 -13.44 -0.34 -14.89
N VAL A 238 -13.93 0.80 -14.41
CA VAL A 238 -13.97 2.08 -15.14
C VAL A 238 -13.29 3.17 -14.35
N ASP A 239 -12.67 4.12 -15.05
CA ASP A 239 -12.17 5.32 -14.39
C ASP A 239 -13.33 6.22 -13.90
N GLY A 240 -13.55 6.20 -12.58
CA GLY A 240 -14.52 7.07 -11.91
C GLY A 240 -14.09 8.54 -11.85
N ASN A 241 -12.86 8.89 -12.25
CA ASN A 241 -12.30 10.24 -12.21
C ASN A 241 -12.53 10.91 -10.85
N ASP A 242 -12.97 12.18 -10.84
CA ASP A 242 -13.25 12.95 -9.62
C ASP A 242 -14.69 12.78 -9.11
N SER A 243 -15.36 11.69 -9.46
CA SER A 243 -16.68 11.36 -8.91
C SER A 243 -16.56 10.71 -7.53
N ALA A 244 -17.66 10.68 -6.76
CA ALA A 244 -17.64 10.05 -5.44
C ALA A 244 -17.23 8.57 -5.53
N ILE A 245 -17.67 7.88 -6.60
CA ILE A 245 -17.28 6.49 -6.82
C ILE A 245 -15.80 6.34 -7.21
N GLY A 246 -15.21 7.31 -7.91
CA GLY A 246 -13.78 7.32 -8.24
C GLY A 246 -12.87 7.53 -7.02
N TYR A 247 -13.23 8.45 -6.12
CA TYR A 247 -12.53 8.61 -4.84
C TYR A 247 -12.71 7.37 -3.95
N HIS A 248 -13.95 6.85 -3.88
CA HIS A 248 -14.24 5.62 -3.16
C HIS A 248 -13.39 4.46 -3.64
N GLY A 249 -13.40 4.16 -4.94
CA GLY A 249 -12.67 3.03 -5.53
C GLY A 249 -11.18 3.08 -5.24
N ALA A 250 -10.55 4.25 -5.41
CA ALA A 250 -9.12 4.41 -5.11
C ALA A 250 -8.75 4.13 -3.65
N VAL A 251 -9.56 4.62 -2.69
CA VAL A 251 -9.30 4.41 -1.26
C VAL A 251 -9.68 3.00 -0.81
N HIS A 252 -10.78 2.47 -1.36
CA HIS A 252 -11.24 1.10 -1.14
C HIS A 252 -10.19 0.08 -1.58
N ASP A 253 -9.65 0.23 -2.79
CA ASP A 253 -8.58 -0.60 -3.32
C ASP A 253 -7.31 -0.50 -2.46
N ALA A 254 -6.96 0.70 -2.00
CA ALA A 254 -5.78 0.90 -1.15
C ALA A 254 -5.93 0.21 0.21
N GLY A 255 -7.10 0.37 0.85
CA GLY A 255 -7.42 -0.30 2.12
C GLY A 255 -7.34 -1.81 2.00
N GLY A 256 -8.02 -2.38 0.99
CA GLY A 256 -7.99 -3.82 0.73
C GLY A 256 -6.60 -4.34 0.38
N TYR A 257 -5.85 -3.62 -0.46
CA TYR A 257 -4.49 -3.96 -0.85
C TYR A 257 -3.56 -4.05 0.37
N LEU A 258 -3.51 -2.99 1.18
CA LEU A 258 -2.66 -2.93 2.36
C LEU A 258 -3.01 -4.05 3.35
N TYR A 259 -4.29 -4.34 3.53
CA TYR A 259 -4.74 -5.37 4.47
C TYR A 259 -4.38 -6.78 3.97
N ASN A 260 -4.67 -7.06 2.71
CA ASN A 260 -4.50 -8.40 2.16
C ASN A 260 -3.04 -8.72 1.86
N TYR A 261 -2.27 -7.78 1.32
CA TYR A 261 -0.90 -8.01 0.84
C TYR A 261 0.20 -7.49 1.77
N HIS A 262 -0.13 -6.65 2.76
CA HIS A 262 0.85 -6.11 3.74
C HIS A 262 0.45 -6.29 5.20
N ASN A 263 -0.71 -6.90 5.48
CA ASN A 263 -1.29 -7.03 6.83
C ASN A 263 -1.38 -5.68 7.57
N GLN A 264 -1.73 -4.62 6.85
CA GLN A 264 -1.77 -3.24 7.34
C GLN A 264 -3.09 -2.54 7.00
N GLY A 265 -3.46 -1.53 7.78
CA GLY A 265 -4.65 -0.72 7.52
C GLY A 265 -5.98 -1.41 7.85
N PRO A 266 -7.11 -0.75 7.57
CA PRO A 266 -8.43 -1.20 7.98
C PRO A 266 -9.07 -2.22 7.03
N GLY A 267 -8.50 -2.46 5.85
CA GLY A 267 -9.07 -3.30 4.80
C GLY A 267 -10.11 -2.56 3.94
N TYR A 268 -10.93 -3.32 3.22
CA TYR A 268 -11.95 -2.79 2.30
C TYR A 268 -13.08 -2.05 3.02
N ASP A 269 -13.46 -2.45 4.25
CA ASP A 269 -14.34 -1.65 5.13
C ASP A 269 -13.51 -0.56 5.84
N TYR A 270 -12.91 0.35 5.05
CA TYR A 270 -11.93 1.30 5.58
C TYR A 270 -12.49 2.33 6.54
N LEU A 271 -13.82 2.55 6.51
CA LEU A 271 -14.54 3.38 7.48
C LEU A 271 -14.98 2.59 8.72
N GLY A 272 -14.95 1.25 8.67
CA GLY A 272 -15.37 0.37 9.75
C GLY A 272 -16.87 0.46 10.06
N GLN A 273 -17.70 0.77 9.06
CA GLN A 273 -19.12 1.08 9.24
C GLN A 273 -20.05 -0.05 8.81
N GLU A 274 -19.56 -1.06 8.09
CA GLU A 274 -20.39 -2.16 7.58
C GLU A 274 -20.29 -3.44 8.40
N GLY A 275 -19.22 -3.60 9.19
CA GLY A 275 -19.05 -4.75 10.08
C GLY A 275 -18.94 -6.10 9.34
N ARG A 276 -18.56 -6.04 8.05
CA ARG A 276 -18.31 -7.19 7.18
C ARG A 276 -16.84 -7.59 7.23
N ASP A 277 -16.50 -8.74 6.65
CA ASP A 277 -15.10 -9.17 6.52
C ASP A 277 -14.32 -8.17 5.66
N THR A 278 -13.43 -7.42 6.29
CA THR A 278 -12.67 -6.35 5.63
C THR A 278 -11.62 -6.88 4.63
N SER A 279 -11.33 -8.18 4.61
CA SER A 279 -10.53 -8.80 3.55
C SER A 279 -11.25 -8.87 2.21
N SER A 280 -12.59 -8.76 2.21
CA SER A 280 -13.43 -8.90 1.03
C SER A 280 -13.64 -7.57 0.29
N PRO A 281 -13.47 -7.52 -1.05
CA PRO A 281 -13.74 -6.32 -1.85
C PRO A 281 -15.22 -5.91 -1.87
N LEU A 282 -16.11 -6.70 -1.27
CA LEU A 282 -17.54 -6.41 -1.18
C LEU A 282 -17.92 -5.64 0.08
N SER A 283 -16.96 -5.48 1.00
CA SER A 283 -17.13 -4.74 2.23
C SER A 283 -16.79 -3.26 2.01
N GLY A 284 -17.46 -2.35 2.72
CA GLY A 284 -17.18 -0.91 2.69
C GLY A 284 -17.78 -0.15 1.50
N GLN A 285 -18.51 -0.83 0.62
CA GLN A 285 -19.03 -0.24 -0.62
C GLN A 285 -20.11 0.82 -0.36
N ARG A 286 -21.10 0.51 0.48
CA ARG A 286 -22.24 1.43 0.73
C ARG A 286 -21.79 2.62 1.56
N SER A 287 -21.08 2.35 2.66
CA SER A 287 -20.57 3.36 3.59
C SER A 287 -19.56 4.28 2.90
N GLY A 288 -18.62 3.71 2.13
CA GLY A 288 -17.61 4.48 1.43
C GLY A 288 -18.19 5.37 0.33
N ILE A 289 -19.10 4.86 -0.52
CA ILE A 289 -19.75 5.68 -1.55
C ILE A 289 -20.56 6.82 -0.90
N SER A 290 -21.31 6.52 0.17
CA SER A 290 -22.06 7.54 0.91
C SER A 290 -21.13 8.62 1.46
N TYR A 291 -20.02 8.23 2.09
CA TYR A 291 -19.04 9.16 2.62
C TYR A 291 -18.51 10.12 1.55
N TRP A 292 -18.07 9.61 0.40
CA TRP A 292 -17.52 10.47 -0.66
C TRP A 292 -18.56 11.37 -1.32
N ARG A 293 -19.84 10.99 -1.31
CA ARG A 293 -20.94 11.87 -1.75
C ARG A 293 -21.12 13.06 -0.83
N ASP A 294 -20.97 12.84 0.47
CA ASP A 294 -21.06 13.90 1.48
C ASP A 294 -19.84 14.82 1.43
N GLN A 295 -18.65 14.28 1.16
CA GLN A 295 -17.42 15.07 0.98
C GLN A 295 -17.37 15.87 -0.34
N LEU A 296 -18.20 15.51 -1.32
CA LEU A 296 -18.29 16.17 -2.63
C LEU A 296 -19.70 16.76 -2.86
N PRO A 297 -20.09 17.83 -2.13
CA PRO A 297 -21.42 18.42 -2.25
C PRO A 297 -21.62 19.13 -3.61
N ASP A 298 -20.57 19.72 -4.18
CA ASP A 298 -20.62 20.52 -5.41
C ASP A 298 -20.25 19.72 -6.67
N ARG A 299 -20.71 18.47 -6.75
CA ARG A 299 -20.52 17.62 -7.94
C ARG A 299 -21.23 18.21 -9.18
N SER A 300 -20.50 18.26 -10.28
CA SER A 300 -21.02 18.57 -11.62
C SER A 300 -22.06 17.55 -12.08
N GLY A 301 -22.86 17.91 -13.10
CA GLY A 301 -23.84 16.99 -13.70
C GLY A 301 -23.21 15.69 -14.21
N GLY A 302 -22.01 15.77 -14.81
CA GLY A 302 -21.26 14.60 -15.27
C GLY A 302 -20.82 13.68 -14.13
N GLN A 303 -20.33 14.23 -13.02
CA GLN A 303 -19.95 13.44 -11.84
C GLN A 303 -21.15 12.75 -11.19
N LYS A 304 -22.30 13.42 -11.13
CA LYS A 304 -23.54 12.80 -10.63
C LYS A 304 -24.04 11.67 -11.52
N PHE A 305 -23.87 11.80 -12.84
CA PHE A 305 -24.19 10.74 -13.80
C PHE A 305 -23.28 9.52 -13.63
N THR A 306 -21.96 9.72 -13.52
CA THR A 306 -21.02 8.61 -13.27
C THR A 306 -21.29 7.92 -11.94
N ASP A 307 -21.64 8.68 -10.90
CA ASP A 307 -22.03 8.13 -9.60
C ASP A 307 -23.31 7.28 -9.69
N GLY A 308 -24.28 7.68 -10.52
CA GLY A 308 -25.51 6.92 -10.74
C GLY A 308 -25.30 5.65 -11.55
N ALA A 309 -24.47 5.70 -12.60
CA ALA A 309 -24.09 4.51 -13.36
C ALA A 309 -23.31 3.51 -12.49
N GLY A 310 -22.42 4.04 -11.65
CA GLY A 310 -21.69 3.27 -10.64
C GLY A 310 -22.62 2.56 -9.65
N ASP A 311 -23.63 3.24 -9.10
CA ASP A 311 -24.59 2.63 -8.19
C ASP A 311 -25.30 1.42 -8.78
N VAL A 312 -25.70 1.47 -10.06
CA VAL A 312 -26.36 0.34 -10.73
C VAL A 312 -25.46 -0.89 -10.78
N ILE A 313 -24.17 -0.68 -11.09
CA ILE A 313 -23.17 -1.74 -11.12
C ILE A 313 -23.00 -2.33 -9.71
N MET A 314 -22.86 -1.46 -8.70
CA MET A 314 -22.58 -1.89 -7.33
C MET A 314 -23.79 -2.54 -6.65
N ASP A 315 -25.02 -2.08 -6.91
CA ASP A 315 -26.24 -2.73 -6.43
C ASP A 315 -26.41 -4.13 -7.06
N GLY A 316 -26.01 -4.31 -8.32
CA GLY A 316 -25.95 -5.64 -8.94
C GLY A 316 -24.93 -6.56 -8.28
N VAL A 317 -23.73 -6.05 -7.96
CA VAL A 317 -22.65 -6.80 -7.31
C VAL A 317 -23.00 -7.14 -5.85
N VAL A 318 -23.40 -6.15 -5.05
CA VAL A 318 -23.70 -6.31 -3.62
C VAL A 318 -25.04 -7.05 -3.44
N GLY A 319 -26.06 -6.71 -4.22
CA GLY A 319 -27.39 -7.32 -4.16
C GLY A 319 -27.43 -8.77 -4.65
N GLY A 320 -26.60 -9.14 -5.63
CA GLY A 320 -26.49 -10.52 -6.09
C GLY A 320 -25.85 -11.48 -5.06
N ILE A 321 -25.05 -10.95 -4.13
CA ILE A 321 -24.25 -11.73 -3.18
C ILE A 321 -24.95 -11.89 -1.83
N ASP A 322 -25.81 -10.94 -1.43
CA ASP A 322 -26.74 -11.11 -0.30
C ASP A 322 -27.75 -12.27 -0.54
N GLY A 323 -27.78 -12.86 -1.75
CA GLY A 323 -28.63 -13.98 -2.15
C GLY A 323 -28.10 -15.40 -1.90
N VAL A 324 -26.82 -15.73 -2.14
CA VAL A 324 -26.26 -17.10 -1.95
C VAL A 324 -24.73 -17.07 -1.81
N SER A 325 -24.17 -17.82 -0.85
CA SER A 325 -22.74 -17.85 -0.48
C SER A 325 -21.78 -18.60 -1.43
N ASN A 326 -21.99 -18.58 -2.76
CA ASN A 326 -21.05 -19.16 -3.75
C ASN A 326 -21.09 -18.39 -5.10
N ALA A 327 -21.11 -17.05 -5.04
CA ALA A 327 -21.53 -16.19 -6.15
C ALA A 327 -20.42 -15.61 -7.04
N TRP A 328 -19.12 -15.82 -6.78
CA TRP A 328 -18.07 -15.05 -7.49
C TRP A 328 -18.02 -15.26 -9.02
N GLU A 329 -18.24 -16.48 -9.51
CA GLU A 329 -18.25 -16.75 -10.97
C GLU A 329 -19.58 -16.38 -11.64
N ALA A 330 -20.72 -16.46 -10.94
CA ALA A 330 -22.03 -16.04 -11.47
C ALA A 330 -22.17 -14.50 -11.48
N THR A 331 -21.51 -13.81 -10.55
CA THR A 331 -21.45 -12.36 -10.51
C THR A 331 -20.66 -11.81 -11.70
N LYS A 332 -19.62 -12.48 -12.21
CA LYS A 332 -18.87 -11.99 -13.39
C LYS A 332 -19.75 -11.84 -14.63
N GLU A 333 -20.61 -12.82 -14.92
CA GLU A 333 -21.55 -12.74 -16.06
C GLU A 333 -22.60 -11.66 -15.83
N THR A 334 -23.19 -11.61 -14.63
CA THR A 334 -24.21 -10.60 -14.29
C THR A 334 -23.64 -9.17 -14.32
N VAL A 335 -22.38 -9.00 -13.90
CA VAL A 335 -21.65 -7.73 -13.97
C VAL A 335 -21.33 -7.37 -15.41
N SER A 336 -20.93 -8.34 -16.24
CA SER A 336 -20.72 -8.11 -17.68
C SER A 336 -22.01 -7.69 -18.39
N ASP A 337 -23.16 -8.28 -18.02
CA ASP A 337 -24.46 -7.95 -18.60
C ASP A 337 -25.00 -6.60 -18.10
N ALA A 338 -24.84 -6.31 -16.80
CA ALA A 338 -25.14 -5.00 -16.23
C ALA A 338 -24.24 -3.90 -16.82
N TRP A 339 -23.00 -4.26 -17.16
CA TRP A 339 -22.02 -3.41 -17.82
C TRP A 339 -22.40 -3.05 -19.25
N GLU A 340 -22.77 -4.04 -20.07
CA GLU A 340 -23.30 -3.76 -21.42
C GLU A 340 -24.60 -2.94 -21.35
N GLY A 341 -25.47 -3.21 -20.37
CA GLY A 341 -26.69 -2.41 -20.14
C GLY A 341 -26.41 -0.96 -19.72
N ALA A 342 -25.43 -0.71 -18.85
CA ALA A 342 -25.03 0.64 -18.45
C ALA A 342 -24.35 1.41 -19.60
N LYS A 343 -23.57 0.70 -20.41
CA LYS A 343 -22.89 1.23 -21.59
C LYS A 343 -23.88 1.60 -22.71
N ASP A 344 -24.87 0.75 -22.95
CA ASP A 344 -25.98 1.01 -23.88
C ASP A 344 -26.83 2.20 -23.40
N TRP A 345 -27.18 2.27 -22.11
CA TRP A 345 -27.92 3.41 -21.56
C TRP A 345 -27.14 4.73 -21.63
N ALA A 346 -25.83 4.70 -21.36
CA ALA A 346 -24.98 5.88 -21.47
C ALA A 346 -24.82 6.35 -22.93
N SER A 347 -24.72 5.41 -23.87
CA SER A 347 -24.72 5.68 -25.31
C SER A 347 -26.05 6.32 -25.75
N ASP A 348 -27.19 5.77 -25.34
CA ASP A 348 -28.52 6.28 -25.68
C ASP A 348 -28.79 7.67 -25.09
N THR A 349 -28.34 7.91 -23.85
CA THR A 349 -28.49 9.21 -23.19
C THR A 349 -27.59 10.28 -23.83
N TRP A 350 -26.39 9.90 -24.29
CA TRP A 350 -25.49 10.79 -25.02
C TRP A 350 -26.04 11.13 -26.42
N ASN A 351 -26.61 10.17 -27.13
CA ASN A 351 -27.23 10.41 -28.45
C ASN A 351 -28.49 11.29 -28.34
N GLY A 352 -29.29 11.13 -27.28
CA GLY A 352 -30.49 11.95 -27.04
C GLY A 352 -30.23 13.40 -26.60
N LEU A 353 -28.99 13.78 -26.30
CA LEU A 353 -28.61 15.16 -25.99
C LEU A 353 -28.26 15.99 -27.24
N TRP A 354 -28.19 15.36 -28.40
CA TRP A 354 -27.84 15.99 -29.69
C TRP A 354 -28.92 15.82 -30.79
N ASP A 355 -30.07 15.23 -30.46
CA ASP A 355 -31.30 15.17 -31.27
C ASP A 355 -32.37 16.18 -30.77
#